data_AF-A0A2G5QHJ7-F1
#
_entry.id   AF-A0A2G5QHJ7-F1
#
_cell.length_a   1.000
_cell.length_b   1.000
_cell.length_c   1.000
_cell.angle_alpha   90.00
_cell.angle_beta   90.00
_cell.angle_gamma   90.00
#
_symmetry.space_group_name_H-M   'P 1'
#
loop_
_entity.id
_entity.type
_entity.pdbx_description
1 polymer ?
#
loop_
_entity_poly.entity_id
_entity_poly.type
_entity_poly.pdbx_seq_one_letter_code
_entity_poly.pdbx_strand_id
1 'polypeptide(L)'
;MEAAVRPKRAPRRAPESPAAKARRLQNLAVQLADREHRARSALANLTGALPRHRGHVTRLDQIEDEGRRLQVWKARVERLEALLDQTERKRETRAKIVLGGALLAEARADDEGAALMARLLDVLDRRVSRPRDRKALADTLGLAIAPLPGTPAPSLPDFDAMARARLEGAAAEPSIEGRGRKKGA
;
A
#
# COMPACT_ATOMS: atom_id res chain seq x y z
N MET A 1 48.47 -9.68 -20.46
CA MET A 1 47.81 -8.45 -20.96
C MET A 1 46.45 -8.84 -21.47
N GLU A 2 45.43 -8.76 -20.63
CA GLU A 2 44.07 -9.22 -20.94
C GLU A 2 43.26 -8.04 -21.45
N ALA A 3 42.95 -8.03 -22.75
CA ALA A 3 42.25 -6.94 -23.40
C ALA A 3 40.77 -6.95 -22.97
N ALA A 4 40.41 -6.01 -22.09
CA ALA A 4 39.03 -5.80 -21.66
C ALA A 4 38.11 -5.50 -22.86
N VAL A 5 37.21 -6.43 -23.16
CA VAL A 5 36.18 -6.31 -24.20
C VAL A 5 35.20 -5.19 -23.78
N ARG A 6 35.29 -4.04 -24.44
CA ARG A 6 34.37 -2.92 -24.21
C ARG A 6 32.96 -3.31 -24.67
N PRO A 7 31.91 -3.10 -23.87
CA PRO A 7 30.54 -3.42 -24.28
C PRO A 7 30.12 -2.54 -25.47
N LYS A 8 29.66 -3.17 -26.55
CA LYS A 8 29.12 -2.49 -27.73
C LYS A 8 27.96 -1.59 -27.30
N ARG A 9 28.09 -0.27 -27.51
CA ARG A 9 27.03 0.72 -27.25
C ARG A 9 25.78 0.32 -28.02
N ALA A 10 24.66 0.15 -27.33
CA ALA A 10 23.38 -0.13 -27.95
C ALA A 10 23.04 0.97 -28.97
N PRO A 11 22.52 0.64 -30.16
CA PRO A 11 22.18 1.63 -31.16
C PRO A 11 21.10 2.58 -30.63
N ARG A 12 21.30 3.88 -30.83
CA ARG A 12 20.29 4.91 -30.53
C ARG A 12 19.06 4.63 -31.41
N ARG A 13 17.91 4.32 -30.78
CA ARG A 13 16.65 4.11 -31.49
C ARG A 13 16.32 5.38 -32.28
N ALA A 14 15.98 5.21 -33.56
CA ALA A 14 15.50 6.31 -34.39
C ALA A 14 14.24 6.94 -33.77
N PRO A 15 14.04 8.26 -33.92
CA PRO A 15 12.82 8.92 -33.46
C PRO A 15 11.58 8.29 -34.12
N GLU A 16 10.55 8.05 -33.32
CA GLU A 16 9.27 7.49 -33.75
C GLU A 16 8.63 8.36 -34.85
N SER A 17 8.09 7.74 -35.90
CA SER A 17 7.39 8.50 -36.95
C SER A 17 6.08 9.11 -36.39
N PRO A 18 5.63 10.27 -36.90
CA PRO A 18 4.39 10.89 -36.44
C PRO A 18 3.17 9.96 -36.53
N ALA A 19 3.09 9.16 -37.60
CA ALA A 19 2.02 8.18 -37.79
C ALA A 19 2.07 7.04 -36.78
N ALA A 20 3.26 6.55 -36.41
CA ALA A 20 3.41 5.52 -35.39
C ALA A 20 3.00 6.05 -34.01
N LYS A 21 3.41 7.28 -33.68
CA LYS A 21 3.01 7.95 -32.43
C LYS A 21 1.50 8.10 -32.34
N ALA A 22 0.83 8.56 -33.40
CA ALA A 22 -0.62 8.70 -33.43
C ALA A 22 -1.35 7.36 -33.19
N ARG A 23 -0.93 6.29 -33.87
CA ARG A 23 -1.49 4.94 -33.66
C ARG A 23 -1.29 4.46 -32.22
N ARG A 24 -0.12 4.70 -31.63
CA ARG A 24 0.16 4.34 -30.24
C ARG A 24 -0.74 5.08 -29.26
N LEU A 25 -0.94 6.39 -29.44
CA LEU A 25 -1.82 7.20 -28.60
C LEU A 25 -3.28 6.74 -28.74
N GLN A 26 -3.74 6.45 -29.96
CA GLN A 26 -5.08 5.91 -30.19
C GLN A 26 -5.29 4.55 -29.51
N ASN A 27 -4.33 3.63 -29.61
CA ASN A 27 -4.41 2.33 -28.94
C ASN A 27 -4.46 2.48 -27.41
N LEU A 28 -3.68 3.40 -26.85
CA LEU A 28 -3.72 3.70 -25.42
C LEU A 28 -5.08 4.30 -25.00
N ALA A 29 -5.68 5.15 -25.83
CA ALA A 29 -7.01 5.71 -25.58
C ALA A 29 -8.08 4.60 -25.47
N VAL A 30 -8.09 3.65 -26.40
CA VAL A 30 -9.03 2.51 -26.37
C VAL A 30 -8.83 1.67 -25.11
N GLN A 31 -7.58 1.34 -24.76
CA GLN A 31 -7.28 0.58 -23.54
C GLN A 31 -7.73 1.30 -22.26
N LEU A 32 -7.57 2.63 -22.21
CA LEU A 32 -8.03 3.43 -21.07
C LEU A 32 -9.56 3.48 -20.99
N ALA A 33 -10.25 3.57 -22.13
CA ALA A 33 -11.71 3.53 -22.17
C ALA A 33 -12.26 2.19 -21.63
N ASP A 34 -11.68 1.07 -22.05
CA ASP A 34 -12.09 -0.26 -21.59
C ASP A 34 -11.83 -0.45 -20.09
N ARG A 35 -10.70 0.05 -19.59
CA ARG A 35 -10.38 0.03 -18.15
C ARG A 35 -11.32 0.91 -17.35
N GLU A 36 -11.57 2.13 -17.83
CA GLU A 36 -12.51 3.04 -17.18
C GLU A 36 -13.91 2.44 -17.10
N HIS A 37 -14.40 1.88 -18.20
CA HIS A 37 -15.72 1.26 -18.25
C HIS A 37 -15.81 0.09 -17.27
N ARG A 38 -14.84 -0.83 -17.28
CA ARG A 38 -14.82 -1.97 -16.36
C ARG A 38 -14.78 -1.53 -14.89
N ALA A 39 -13.88 -0.60 -14.56
CA ALA A 39 -13.76 -0.10 -13.18
C ALA A 39 -15.02 0.63 -12.72
N ARG A 40 -15.63 1.46 -13.58
CA ARG A 40 -16.89 2.15 -13.26
C ARG A 40 -18.05 1.19 -13.07
N SER A 41 -18.21 0.21 -13.95
CA SER A 41 -19.28 -0.78 -13.86
C SER A 41 -19.13 -1.65 -12.62
N ALA A 42 -17.91 -2.13 -12.32
CA ALA A 42 -17.64 -2.89 -11.10
C ALA A 42 -17.92 -2.07 -9.83
N LEU A 43 -17.45 -0.81 -9.79
CA LEU A 43 -17.69 0.06 -8.65
C LEU A 43 -19.19 0.35 -8.49
N ALA A 44 -19.92 0.62 -9.57
CA ALA A 44 -21.36 0.82 -9.53
C ALA A 44 -22.12 -0.41 -9.01
N ASN A 45 -21.72 -1.62 -9.41
CA ASN A 45 -22.30 -2.86 -8.89
C ASN A 45 -22.06 -3.02 -7.38
N LEU A 46 -20.90 -2.59 -6.88
CA LEU A 46 -20.57 -2.68 -5.45
C LEU A 46 -21.25 -1.61 -4.60
N THR A 47 -21.36 -0.38 -5.12
CA THR A 47 -21.90 0.76 -4.35
C THR A 47 -23.36 1.08 -4.65
N GLY A 48 -23.98 0.42 -5.64
CA GLY A 48 -25.35 0.67 -6.09
C GLY A 48 -25.53 1.99 -6.86
N ALA A 49 -24.44 2.69 -7.20
CA ALA A 49 -24.48 3.99 -7.85
C ALA A 49 -23.20 4.26 -8.64
N LEU A 50 -23.33 4.97 -9.76
CA LEU A 50 -22.18 5.39 -10.56
C LEU A 50 -21.31 6.42 -9.80
N PRO A 51 -19.97 6.37 -9.95
CA PRO A 51 -19.08 7.36 -9.37
C PRO A 51 -19.38 8.75 -9.91
N ARG A 52 -19.80 9.67 -9.05
CA ARG A 52 -20.04 11.06 -9.44
C ARG A 52 -18.72 11.80 -9.63
N HIS A 53 -18.63 12.62 -10.68
CA HIS A 53 -17.55 13.58 -10.81
C HIS A 53 -17.62 14.58 -9.65
N ARG A 54 -16.53 14.67 -8.87
CA ARG A 54 -16.43 15.64 -7.77
C ARG A 54 -15.67 16.87 -8.26
N GLY A 55 -16.34 18.02 -8.27
CA GLY A 55 -15.72 19.35 -8.37
C GLY A 55 -15.40 19.86 -9.78
N HIS A 56 -14.63 20.96 -9.81
CA HIS A 56 -14.14 21.67 -11.01
C HIS A 56 -13.00 20.90 -11.69
N VAL A 57 -13.31 19.74 -12.25
CA VAL A 57 -12.33 18.98 -13.04
C VAL A 57 -12.48 19.38 -14.51
N THR A 58 -11.40 19.88 -15.12
CA THR A 58 -11.35 20.17 -16.56
C THR A 58 -11.81 18.95 -17.34
N ARG A 59 -12.73 19.13 -18.28
CA ARG A 59 -13.24 17.99 -19.06
C ARG A 59 -12.14 17.50 -20.03
N LEU A 60 -12.16 16.22 -20.40
CA LEU A 60 -11.11 15.66 -21.28
C LEU A 60 -11.15 16.26 -22.70
N ASP A 61 -12.33 16.67 -23.15
CA ASP A 61 -12.59 17.37 -24.42
C ASP A 61 -11.96 18.77 -24.47
N GLN A 62 -11.71 19.39 -23.31
CA GLN A 62 -11.10 20.73 -23.19
C GLN A 62 -9.55 20.70 -23.18
N ILE A 63 -8.93 19.53 -23.25
CA ILE A 63 -7.47 19.40 -23.27
C ILE A 63 -7.02 19.15 -24.72
N GLU A 64 -6.49 20.20 -25.34
CA GLU A 64 -6.04 20.17 -26.75
C GLU A 64 -4.80 19.28 -26.96
N ASP A 65 -3.82 19.36 -26.05
CA ASP A 65 -2.63 18.52 -26.13
C ASP A 65 -2.99 17.06 -25.84
N GLU A 66 -2.92 16.23 -26.88
CA GLU A 66 -3.33 14.83 -26.82
C GLU A 66 -2.49 14.01 -25.82
N GLY A 67 -1.20 14.33 -25.68
CA GLY A 67 -0.32 13.70 -24.70
C GLY A 67 -0.79 13.97 -23.26
N ARG A 68 -1.03 15.24 -22.93
CA ARG A 68 -1.58 15.67 -21.64
C ARG A 68 -2.97 15.11 -21.39
N ARG A 69 -3.84 15.09 -22.40
CA ARG A 69 -5.19 14.51 -22.31
C ARG A 69 -5.13 13.04 -21.88
N LEU A 70 -4.25 12.26 -22.50
CA LEU A 70 -4.05 10.84 -22.14
C LEU A 70 -3.44 10.65 -20.76
N GLN A 71 -2.49 11.49 -20.34
CA GLN A 71 -1.94 11.43 -18.98
C GLN A 71 -3.01 11.70 -17.92
N VAL A 72 -3.84 12.73 -18.14
CA VAL A 72 -4.96 13.06 -17.25
C VAL A 72 -5.99 11.94 -17.24
N TRP A 73 -6.32 11.36 -18.39
CA TRP A 73 -7.22 10.22 -18.48
C TRP A 73 -6.69 9.01 -17.70
N LYS A 74 -5.43 8.64 -17.92
CA LYS A 74 -4.76 7.56 -17.19
C LYS A 74 -4.85 7.76 -15.67
N ALA A 75 -4.52 8.95 -15.17
CA ALA A 75 -4.61 9.25 -13.75
C ALA A 75 -6.05 9.13 -13.20
N ARG A 76 -7.07 9.44 -14.01
CA ARG A 76 -8.48 9.24 -13.62
C ARG A 76 -8.85 7.76 -13.53
N VAL A 77 -8.39 6.95 -14.47
CA VAL A 77 -8.61 5.50 -14.47
C VAL A 77 -7.93 4.87 -13.26
N GLU A 78 -6.65 5.20 -13.01
CA GLU A 78 -5.92 4.69 -11.83
C GLU A 78 -6.59 5.08 -10.52
N ARG A 79 -7.11 6.32 -10.43
CA ARG A 79 -7.91 6.74 -9.27
C ARG A 79 -9.19 5.93 -9.12
N LEU A 80 -9.90 5.64 -10.21
CA LEU A 80 -11.12 4.83 -10.17
C LEU A 80 -10.83 3.39 -9.73
N GLU A 81 -9.77 2.78 -10.26
CA GLU A 81 -9.31 1.45 -9.85
C GLU A 81 -8.90 1.43 -8.37
N ALA A 82 -8.16 2.43 -7.90
CA ALA A 82 -7.82 2.53 -6.47
C ALA A 82 -9.05 2.67 -5.55
N LEU A 83 -10.09 3.39 -6.00
CA LEU A 83 -11.36 3.49 -5.28
C LEU A 83 -12.11 2.15 -5.26
N LEU A 84 -12.06 1.40 -6.36
CA LEU A 84 -12.62 0.05 -6.45
C LEU A 84 -11.92 -0.88 -5.44
N ASP A 85 -10.60 -0.99 -5.51
CA ASP A 85 -9.80 -1.82 -4.60
C ASP A 85 -10.07 -1.47 -3.12
N GLN A 86 -10.13 -0.18 -2.80
CA GLN A 86 -10.44 0.28 -1.45
C GLN A 86 -11.85 -0.14 -1.02
N THR A 87 -12.83 -0.06 -1.92
CA THR A 87 -14.22 -0.42 -1.64
C THR A 87 -14.36 -1.93 -1.44
N GLU A 88 -13.71 -2.74 -2.28
CA GLU A 88 -13.67 -4.19 -2.15
C GLU A 88 -13.03 -4.61 -0.83
N ARG A 89 -11.86 -4.07 -0.49
CA ARG A 89 -11.18 -4.34 0.80
C ARG A 89 -12.05 -3.96 2.00
N LYS A 90 -12.75 -2.82 1.95
CA LYS A 90 -13.68 -2.41 3.02
C LYS A 90 -14.84 -3.38 3.16
N ARG A 91 -15.41 -3.84 2.04
CA ARG A 91 -16.52 -4.80 2.04
C ARG A 91 -16.07 -6.17 2.56
N GLU A 92 -14.92 -6.65 2.09
CA GLU A 92 -14.32 -7.90 2.55
C GLU A 92 -14.01 -7.84 4.06
N THR A 93 -13.38 -6.75 4.51
CA THR A 93 -13.11 -6.52 5.93
C THR A 93 -14.40 -6.51 6.75
N ARG A 94 -15.44 -5.81 6.28
CA ARG A 94 -16.75 -5.80 6.93
C ARG A 94 -17.35 -7.21 7.00
N ALA A 95 -17.30 -7.98 5.92
CA ALA A 95 -17.81 -9.35 5.91
C ALA A 95 -17.09 -10.24 6.94
N LYS A 96 -15.76 -10.13 7.03
CA LYS A 96 -14.96 -10.86 8.04
C LYS A 96 -15.31 -10.45 9.47
N ILE A 97 -15.49 -9.15 9.73
CA ILE A 97 -15.89 -8.65 11.05
C ILE A 97 -17.29 -9.13 11.41
N VAL A 98 -18.26 -9.04 10.49
CA VAL A 98 -19.64 -9.50 10.73
C VAL A 98 -19.68 -10.99 11.00
N LEU A 99 -19.00 -11.81 10.17
CA LEU A 99 -18.93 -13.25 10.36
C LEU A 99 -18.27 -13.60 11.70
N GLY A 100 -17.13 -13.00 12.01
CA GLY A 100 -16.42 -13.22 13.28
C GLY A 100 -17.26 -12.79 14.49
N GLY A 101 -17.94 -11.65 14.40
CA GLY A 101 -18.85 -11.17 15.44
C GLY A 101 -20.04 -12.09 15.67
N ALA A 102 -20.65 -12.61 14.60
CA ALA A 102 -21.74 -13.58 14.69
C ALA A 102 -21.29 -14.89 15.33
N LEU A 103 -20.14 -15.44 14.91
CA LEU A 103 -19.57 -16.66 15.50
C LEU A 103 -19.19 -16.48 16.98
N LEU A 104 -18.68 -15.31 17.36
CA LEU A 104 -18.36 -15.00 18.76
C LEU A 104 -19.62 -14.82 19.61
N ALA A 105 -20.69 -14.27 19.06
CA ALA A 105 -21.97 -14.17 19.75
C ALA A 105 -22.54 -15.57 20.03
N GLU A 106 -22.54 -16.43 19.02
CA GLU A 106 -22.98 -17.83 19.14
C GLU A 106 -22.13 -18.61 20.15
N ALA A 107 -20.80 -18.44 20.11
CA ALA A 107 -19.88 -19.10 21.02
C ALA A 107 -20.01 -18.62 22.49
N ARG A 108 -20.65 -17.48 22.72
CA ARG A 108 -20.93 -16.93 24.06
C ARG A 108 -22.35 -17.24 24.53
N ALA A 109 -23.15 -17.94 23.72
CA ALA A 109 -24.47 -18.42 24.12
C ALA A 109 -24.35 -19.53 25.18
N ASP A 110 -25.46 -20.23 25.42
CA ASP A 110 -25.63 -21.29 26.44
C ASP A 110 -24.62 -22.44 26.29
N ASP A 111 -24.79 -23.53 27.04
CA ASP A 111 -23.80 -24.63 27.15
C ASP A 111 -23.29 -25.21 25.80
N GLU A 112 -24.08 -25.13 24.74
CA GLU A 112 -23.68 -25.51 23.37
C GLU A 112 -22.59 -24.59 22.79
N GLY A 113 -22.60 -23.30 23.15
CA GLY A 113 -21.63 -22.29 22.77
C GLY A 113 -20.23 -22.53 23.34
N ALA A 114 -20.13 -23.16 24.52
CA ALA A 114 -18.85 -23.44 25.18
C ALA A 114 -17.93 -24.34 24.32
N ALA A 115 -18.48 -25.37 23.69
CA ALA A 115 -17.73 -26.25 22.79
C ALA A 115 -17.28 -25.52 21.51
N LEU A 116 -18.06 -24.56 21.01
CA LEU A 116 -17.67 -23.71 19.91
C LEU A 116 -16.55 -22.75 20.31
N MET A 117 -16.65 -22.11 21.49
CA MET A 117 -15.62 -21.22 22.02
C MET A 117 -14.27 -21.94 22.16
N ALA A 118 -14.28 -23.15 22.73
CA ALA A 118 -13.06 -23.96 22.86
C ALA A 118 -12.39 -24.24 21.50
N ARG A 119 -13.18 -24.59 20.48
CA ARG A 119 -12.68 -24.79 19.11
C ARG A 119 -12.14 -23.50 18.49
N LEU A 120 -12.79 -22.36 18.72
CA LEU A 120 -12.30 -21.06 18.24
C LEU A 120 -10.95 -20.71 18.87
N LEU A 121 -10.80 -20.90 20.18
CA LEU A 121 -9.52 -20.66 20.87
C LEU A 121 -8.40 -21.55 20.32
N ASP A 122 -8.65 -22.86 20.10
CA ASP A 122 -7.68 -23.75 19.47
C ASP A 122 -7.29 -23.31 18.05
N VAL A 123 -8.24 -22.84 17.25
CA VAL A 123 -7.95 -22.29 15.91
C VAL A 123 -7.11 -21.02 16.01
N LEU A 124 -7.45 -20.11 16.91
CA LEU A 124 -6.68 -18.88 17.12
C LEU A 124 -5.26 -19.20 17.60
N ASP A 125 -5.10 -20.19 18.47
CA ASP A 125 -3.78 -20.62 18.93
C ASP A 125 -2.92 -21.15 17.78
N ARG A 126 -3.49 -21.94 16.87
CA ARG A 126 -2.75 -22.49 15.72
C ARG A 126 -2.50 -21.46 14.61
N ARG A 127 -3.38 -20.48 14.42
CA ARG A 127 -3.36 -19.57 13.26
C ARG A 127 -2.78 -18.19 13.56
N VAL A 128 -2.83 -17.71 14.80
CA VAL A 128 -2.33 -16.38 15.16
C VAL A 128 -0.93 -16.52 15.77
N SER A 129 0.10 -16.28 14.97
CA SER A 129 1.50 -16.42 15.38
C SER A 129 2.14 -15.10 15.83
N ARG A 130 1.50 -13.95 15.60
CA ARG A 130 2.09 -12.65 15.95
C ARG A 130 1.72 -12.27 17.39
N PRO A 131 2.70 -11.97 18.27
CA PRO A 131 2.41 -11.58 19.66
C PRO A 131 1.48 -10.36 19.79
N ARG A 132 1.66 -9.37 18.89
CA ARG A 132 0.82 -8.17 18.85
C ARG A 132 -0.65 -8.49 18.56
N ASP A 133 -0.91 -9.42 17.65
CA ASP A 133 -2.27 -9.74 17.23
C ASP A 133 -2.97 -10.58 18.30
N ARG A 134 -2.23 -11.52 18.94
CA ARG A 134 -2.72 -12.24 20.13
C ARG A 134 -3.09 -11.29 21.28
N LYS A 135 -2.21 -10.32 21.59
CA LYS A 135 -2.48 -9.30 22.59
C LYS A 135 -3.72 -8.47 22.23
N ALA A 136 -3.84 -8.04 20.98
CA ALA A 136 -5.01 -7.29 20.52
C ALA A 136 -6.31 -8.09 20.69
N LEU A 137 -6.30 -9.39 20.39
CA LEU A 137 -7.47 -10.26 20.57
C LEU A 137 -7.82 -10.43 22.05
N ALA A 138 -6.84 -10.62 22.93
CA ALA A 138 -7.06 -10.70 24.37
C ALA A 138 -7.62 -9.39 24.94
N ASP A 139 -7.00 -8.25 24.61
CA ASP A 139 -7.37 -6.94 25.13
C ASP A 139 -8.74 -6.46 24.59
N THR A 140 -9.03 -6.70 23.30
CA THR A 140 -10.22 -6.14 22.63
C THR A 140 -11.44 -7.05 22.74
N LEU A 141 -11.24 -8.37 22.69
CA LEU A 141 -12.33 -9.36 22.66
C LEU A 141 -12.44 -10.16 23.95
N GLY A 142 -11.54 -9.97 24.93
CA GLY A 142 -11.53 -10.73 26.18
C GLY A 142 -11.24 -12.22 25.98
N LEU A 143 -10.56 -12.58 24.88
CA LEU A 143 -10.27 -13.98 24.56
C LEU A 143 -9.01 -14.44 25.29
N ALA A 144 -9.14 -15.51 26.08
CA ALA A 144 -8.03 -16.16 26.77
C ALA A 144 -7.17 -17.00 25.80
N ILE A 145 -6.41 -16.32 24.94
CA ILE A 145 -5.49 -16.93 23.99
C ILE A 145 -4.13 -17.11 24.69
N ALA A 146 -3.49 -18.27 24.55
CA ALA A 146 -2.22 -18.54 25.22
C ALA A 146 -1.15 -17.49 24.86
N PRO A 147 -0.19 -17.17 25.73
CA PRO A 147 1.01 -16.46 25.30
C PRO A 147 1.83 -17.38 24.39
N LEU A 148 2.45 -16.82 23.34
CA LEU A 148 3.43 -17.59 22.57
C LEU A 148 4.64 -17.90 23.47
N PRO A 149 5.26 -19.09 23.34
CA PRO A 149 6.54 -19.35 23.98
C PRO A 149 7.53 -18.28 23.51
N GLY A 150 8.01 -17.47 24.46
CA GLY A 150 8.88 -16.35 24.16
C GLY A 150 10.17 -16.84 23.55
N THR A 151 10.44 -16.45 22.31
CA THR A 151 11.84 -16.38 21.86
C THR A 151 12.48 -15.31 22.74
N PRO A 152 13.57 -15.59 23.47
CA PRO A 152 14.20 -14.58 24.32
C PRO A 152 14.46 -13.34 23.47
N ALA A 153 13.99 -12.20 23.96
CA ALA A 153 14.21 -10.93 23.27
C ALA A 153 15.72 -10.78 23.06
N PRO A 154 16.18 -10.44 21.84
CA PRO A 154 17.59 -10.16 21.65
C PRO A 154 17.98 -9.07 22.64
N SER A 155 19.03 -9.31 23.43
CA SER A 155 19.52 -8.33 24.39
C SER A 155 19.75 -7.01 23.67
N LEU A 156 19.08 -5.96 24.14
CA LEU A 156 19.30 -4.64 23.59
C LEU A 156 20.78 -4.28 23.75
N PRO A 157 21.40 -3.64 22.74
CA PRO A 157 22.75 -3.11 22.90
C PRO A 157 22.79 -2.12 24.05
N ASP A 158 23.93 -1.99 24.71
CA ASP A 158 24.14 -0.98 25.72
C ASP A 158 24.15 0.41 25.07
N PHE A 159 22.99 1.07 25.10
CA PHE A 159 22.79 2.39 24.53
C PHE A 159 23.61 3.46 25.24
N ASP A 160 23.92 3.28 26.53
CA ASP A 160 24.73 4.22 27.30
C ASP A 160 26.20 4.14 26.86
N ALA A 161 26.72 2.93 26.64
CA ALA A 161 28.06 2.75 26.09
C ALA A 161 28.20 3.36 24.68
N MET A 162 27.20 3.16 23.82
CA MET A 162 27.20 3.76 22.48
C MET A 162 27.11 5.29 22.50
N ALA A 163 26.31 5.85 23.43
CA ALA A 163 26.20 7.30 23.60
C ALA A 163 27.53 7.91 24.07
N ARG A 164 28.20 7.28 25.04
CA ARG A 164 29.53 7.69 25.50
C ARG A 164 30.57 7.65 24.38
N ALA A 165 30.64 6.55 23.63
CA ALA A 165 31.56 6.41 22.50
C ALA A 165 31.34 7.50 21.42
N ARG A 166 30.09 7.93 21.20
CA ARG A 166 29.78 9.00 20.24
C ARG A 166 30.21 10.39 20.73
N LEU A 167 30.06 10.65 22.02
CA LEU A 167 30.48 11.90 22.64
C LEU A 167 32.00 12.01 22.73
N GLU A 168 32.68 10.88 22.99
CA GLU A 168 34.14 10.80 23.02
C GLU A 168 34.76 10.90 21.60
N GLY A 169 34.10 10.31 20.59
CA GLY A 169 34.51 10.42 19.18
C GLY A 169 34.26 11.80 18.55
N ALA A 170 33.32 12.59 19.08
CA ALA A 170 33.03 13.94 18.60
C ALA A 170 34.13 14.97 18.95
N ALA A 171 35.08 14.62 19.81
CA ALA A 171 36.24 15.46 20.10
C ALA A 171 37.31 15.44 18.98
N ALA A 172 37.13 14.63 17.92
CA ALA A 172 38.17 14.35 16.92
C ALA A 172 37.74 14.53 15.44
N GLU A 173 36.75 15.36 15.11
CA GLU A 173 36.56 15.81 13.72
C GLU A 173 36.63 17.34 13.57
N PRO A 174 37.30 17.84 12.52
CA PRO A 174 37.59 19.26 12.33
C PRO A 174 36.35 20.04 11.89
N SER A 175 36.30 21.30 12.31
CA SER A 175 35.28 22.27 11.95
C SER A 175 35.08 22.37 10.43
N ILE A 176 33.86 22.11 9.96
CA ILE A 176 33.45 22.47 8.61
C ILE A 176 33.41 24.00 8.51
N GLU A 177 34.40 24.57 7.81
CA GLU A 177 34.49 26.00 7.51
C GLU A 177 33.23 26.52 6.80
N GLY A 178 32.88 27.76 7.15
CA GLY A 178 31.58 28.35 6.92
C GLY A 178 31.25 28.63 5.46
N ARG A 179 30.04 28.23 5.05
CA ARG A 179 29.38 28.80 3.87
C ARG A 179 28.73 30.13 4.25
N GLY A 180 29.37 31.21 3.84
CA GLY A 180 28.87 32.57 3.94
C GLY A 180 27.45 32.72 3.37
N ARG A 181 26.57 33.28 4.20
CA ARG A 181 25.19 33.63 3.86
C ARG A 181 25.21 34.93 3.04
N LYS A 182 25.05 34.84 1.71
CA LYS A 182 24.78 36.01 0.86
C LYS A 182 23.45 36.64 1.29
N LYS A 183 23.51 37.82 1.93
CA LYS A 183 22.37 38.74 2.03
C LYS A 183 22.26 39.47 0.70
N GLY A 184 21.12 39.33 0.04
CA GLY A 184 20.78 40.14 -1.14
C GLY A 184 20.43 41.57 -0.74
N ALA A 185 20.99 42.50 -1.48
CA ALA A 185 20.44 43.82 -1.79
C ALA A 185 20.50 43.94 -3.32
#